data_AF-A0AAD9JT58-F1
#
_entry.id   AF-A0AAD9JT58-F1
#
_cell.length_a   1.000
_cell.length_b   1.000
_cell.length_c   1.000
_cell.angle_alpha   90.00
_cell.angle_beta   90.00
_cell.angle_gamma   90.00
#
_symmetry.space_group_name_H-M   'P 1'
#
loop_
_entity.id
_entity.type
_entity.pdbx_description
1 polymer ?
#
loop_
_entity_poly.entity_id
_entity_poly.type
_entity_poly.pdbx_seq_one_letter_code
_entity_poly.pdbx_strand_id
1 'polypeptide(L)' 'MSKCEGLCTSRVSPSVLAYPGFKKDCKCCRESRLEDRAVTLTECYDGRSLVPGQFVRMRIREPVSCQCYDCAI' A
#
# COMPACT_ATOMS: atom_id res chain seq x y z
N MET A 1 2.15 -0.60 -12.10
CA MET A 1 2.61 -1.36 -10.92
C MET A 1 2.92 -0.37 -9.82
N SER A 2 1.98 -0.19 -8.91
CA SER A 2 2.02 0.81 -7.84
C SER A 2 2.11 0.08 -6.51
N LYS A 3 3.32 -0.02 -5.97
CA LYS A 3 3.63 -0.56 -4.63
C LYS A 3 4.72 0.29 -4.00
N CYS A 4 4.74 0.36 -2.67
CA CYS A 4 5.79 1.05 -1.93
C CYS A 4 6.92 0.09 -1.56
N GLU A 5 8.12 0.36 -2.06
CA GLU A 5 9.34 -0.36 -1.70
C GLU A 5 10.45 0.65 -1.40
N GLY A 6 11.14 0.48 -0.27
CA GLY A 6 12.20 1.41 0.13
C GLY A 6 12.82 1.05 1.47
N LEU A 7 13.97 1.67 1.75
CA LEU A 7 14.72 1.51 3.00
C LEU A 7 14.49 2.75 3.89
N CYS A 8 14.06 2.53 5.12
CA CYS A 8 13.84 3.58 6.10
C CYS A 8 14.78 3.44 7.29
N THR A 9 15.30 4.56 7.79
CA THR A 9 16.20 4.56 8.95
C THR A 9 15.41 4.24 10.21
N SER A 10 15.81 3.17 10.88
CA SER A 10 15.26 2.76 12.18
C SER A 10 16.38 2.63 13.20
N ARG A 11 16.08 2.83 14.48
CA ARG A 11 17.05 2.75 15.58
C ARG A 11 16.43 2.16 16.84
N VAL A 12 17.23 1.40 17.57
CA VAL A 12 16.92 0.98 18.94
C VAL A 12 17.91 1.65 19.89
N SER A 13 17.41 2.15 21.02
CA SER A 13 18.22 2.78 22.07
C SER A 13 17.78 2.29 23.45
N PRO A 14 18.70 2.15 24.42
CA PRO A 14 18.32 1.80 25.80
C PRO A 14 17.42 2.89 26.41
N SER A 15 16.48 2.49 27.27
CA SER A 15 15.60 3.42 27.98
C SER A 15 15.11 2.81 29.29
N VAL A 16 15.26 3.54 30.39
CA VAL A 16 14.71 3.16 31.71
C VAL A 16 13.20 3.42 31.82
N LEU A 17 12.64 4.22 30.90
CA LEU A 17 11.23 4.61 30.90
C LEU A 17 10.35 3.71 30.01
N ALA A 18 10.95 2.96 29.08
CA ALA A 18 10.22 2.11 28.15
C ALA A 18 10.38 0.64 28.55
N TYR A 19 9.29 -0.11 28.73
CA TYR A 19 9.33 -1.57 28.92
C TYR A 19 9.57 -2.26 27.56
N PRO A 20 10.48 -3.25 27.41
CA PRO A 20 11.28 -3.97 28.43
C PRO A 20 12.70 -3.41 28.64
N GLY A 21 12.94 -2.12 28.43
CA GLY A 21 14.24 -1.46 28.63
C GLY A 21 14.82 -0.80 27.38
N PHE A 22 14.07 -0.79 26.27
CA PHE A 22 14.53 -0.24 25.00
C PHE A 22 13.45 0.62 24.35
N LYS A 23 13.85 1.80 23.86
CA LYS A 23 13.06 2.62 22.96
C LYS A 23 13.35 2.22 21.52
N LYS A 24 12.31 1.80 20.81
CA LYS A 24 12.35 1.46 19.39
C LYS A 24 11.78 2.64 18.59
N ASP A 25 12.57 3.15 17.65
CA ASP A 25 12.14 4.11 16.64
C ASP A 25 12.19 3.39 15.29
N CYS A 26 11.05 2.81 14.90
CA CYS A 26 10.93 1.96 13.73
C CYS A 26 10.17 2.69 12.64
N LYS A 27 10.82 2.87 11.48
CA LYS A 27 10.24 3.54 10.32
C LYS A 27 10.00 2.53 9.20
N CYS A 28 8.78 2.54 8.65
CA CYS A 28 8.33 1.68 7.56
C CYS A 28 8.02 2.52 6.34
N CYS A 29 8.43 2.05 5.15
CA CYS A 29 8.03 2.65 3.88
C CYS A 29 6.58 2.29 3.60
N ARG A 30 5.68 3.27 3.60
CA ARG A 30 4.25 3.07 3.32
C ARG A 30 3.69 4.19 2.45
N GLU A 31 2.49 3.97 1.94
CA GLU A 31 1.75 4.90 1.11
C GLU A 31 1.52 6.22 1.87
N SER A 32 1.98 7.33 1.32
CA SER A 32 1.65 8.67 1.82
C SER A 32 0.41 9.25 1.15
N ARG A 33 0.13 8.83 -0.08
CA ARG A 33 -1.05 9.23 -0.84
C ARG A 33 -1.52 8.10 -1.75
N LEU A 34 -2.84 7.92 -1.79
CA LEU A 34 -3.55 7.03 -2.68
C LEU A 34 -4.35 7.86 -3.68
N GLU A 35 -4.53 7.33 -4.88
CA GLU A 35 -5.38 7.92 -5.91
C GLU A 35 -6.36 6.88 -6.46
N ASP A 36 -7.59 7.32 -6.70
CA ASP A 36 -8.62 6.49 -7.34
C ASP A 36 -8.42 6.46 -8.85
N ARG A 37 -8.13 5.27 -9.38
CA ARG A 37 -8.00 5.03 -10.81
C ARG A 37 -9.18 4.23 -11.32
N ALA A 38 -9.83 4.76 -12.36
CA ALA A 38 -10.86 4.02 -13.08
C ALA A 38 -10.23 3.05 -14.10
N VAL A 39 -10.55 1.77 -13.99
CA VAL A 39 -10.14 0.73 -14.93
C VAL A 39 -11.38 0.19 -15.64
N THR A 40 -11.29 0.07 -16.97
CA THR A 40 -12.36 -0.49 -17.79
C THR A 40 -11.97 -1.90 -18.19
N LEU A 41 -12.75 -2.88 -17.75
CA LEU A 41 -12.68 -4.26 -18.20
C LEU A 41 -13.51 -4.39 -19.47
N THR A 42 -12.89 -4.82 -20.56
CA THR A 42 -13.52 -4.93 -21.89
C THR A 42 -13.81 -6.38 -22.31
N GLU A 43 -13.19 -7.35 -21.64
CA GLU A 43 -13.36 -8.78 -21.92
C GLU A 43 -14.14 -9.44 -20.79
N CYS A 44 -15.46 -9.31 -20.85
CA CYS A 44 -16.38 -9.95 -19.90
C CYS A 44 -16.77 -11.34 -20.41
N TYR A 45 -16.71 -12.34 -19.53
CA TYR A 45 -17.03 -13.73 -19.84
C TYR A 45 -18.21 -14.21 -18.99
N ASP A 46 -19.12 -14.94 -19.63
CA ASP A 46 -20.15 -15.75 -18.96
C ASP A 46 -19.86 -17.24 -19.24
N GLY A 47 -19.38 -17.95 -18.22
CA GLY A 47 -18.78 -19.27 -18.37
C GLY A 47 -17.50 -19.24 -19.22
N ARG A 48 -17.58 -19.71 -20.47
CA ARG A 48 -16.46 -19.73 -21.44
C ARG A 48 -16.68 -18.80 -22.64
N SER A 49 -17.85 -18.19 -22.76
CA SER A 49 -18.19 -17.35 -23.90
C SER A 49 -17.91 -15.90 -23.57
N LEU A 50 -17.19 -15.22 -24.47
CA LEU A 50 -17.02 -13.76 -24.40
C LEU A 50 -18.40 -13.11 -24.64
N VAL A 51 -18.75 -12.12 -23.82
CA VAL A 51 -19.97 -11.32 -23.98
C VAL A 51 -19.60 -10.04 -24.76
N PRO A 52 -19.86 -9.98 -26.08
CA PRO A 52 -19.44 -8.85 -26.90
C PRO A 52 -20.22 -7.57 -26.52
N GLY A 53 -19.51 -6.44 -26.48
CA GLY A 53 -20.10 -5.12 -26.19
C GLY A 53 -20.34 -4.84 -24.70
N GLN A 54 -20.07 -5.79 -23.81
CA GLN A 54 -20.11 -5.56 -22.37
C GLN A 54 -18.78 -4.98 -21.88
N PHE A 55 -18.85 -3.92 -21.08
CA PHE A 55 -17.70 -3.36 -20.39
C PHE A 55 -18.08 -2.99 -18.96
N VAL A 56 -17.16 -3.25 -18.02
CA VAL A 56 -17.33 -2.91 -16.61
C VAL A 56 -16.29 -1.89 -16.22
N ARG A 57 -16.72 -0.78 -15.63
CA ARG A 57 -15.83 0.23 -15.05
C ARG A 57 -15.75 0.03 -13.56
N MET A 58 -14.54 -0.21 -13.06
CA MET A 58 -14.25 -0.33 -11.63
C MET A 58 -13.25 0.74 -11.20
N ARG A 59 -13.26 1.10 -9.91
CA ARG A 59 -12.30 2.02 -9.31
C ARG A 59 -11.36 1.25 -8.41
N ILE A 60 -10.06 1.48 -8.57
CA ILE A 60 -8.99 0.86 -7.77
C ILE A 60 -8.20 1.99 -7.13
N ARG A 61 -7.85 1.85 -5.86
CA ARG A 61 -6.95 2.79 -5.18
C ARG A 61 -5.52 2.33 -5.34
N GLU A 62 -4.71 3.14 -5.99
CA GLU A 62 -3.29 2.88 -6.24
C GLU A 62 -2.43 3.91 -5.51
N PRO A 63 -1.28 3.53 -4.92
CA PRO A 63 -0.38 4.50 -4.32
C PRO A 63 0.32 5.36 -5.37
N VAL A 64 0.34 6.68 -5.12
CA VAL A 64 1.03 7.67 -5.97
C VAL A 64 2.32 8.18 -5.34
N SER A 65 2.46 8.05 -4.02
CA SER A 65 3.67 8.42 -3.30
C SER A 65 3.85 7.58 -2.03
N CYS A 66 5.11 7.39 -1.64
CA CYS A 66 5.52 6.61 -0.48
C CYS A 66 6.47 7.42 0.38
N GLN A 67 6.39 7.28 1.71
CA GLN A 67 7.29 7.92 2.66
C GLN A 67 7.55 7.03 3.87
N CYS A 68 8.59 7.34 4.63
CA CYS A 68 8.90 6.66 5.88
C CYS A 68 8.03 7.21 7.02
N TYR A 69 7.26 6.33 7.65
CA TYR A 69 6.44 6.66 8.82
C TYR A 69 6.74 5.71 9.96
N ASP A 70 6.36 6.09 11.19
CA ASP A 70 6.34 5.15 12.30
C ASP A 70 5.54 3.89 11.92
N CYS A 71 6.20 2.73 12.07
CA CYS A 71 5.54 1.45 11.89
C CYS A 71 4.42 1.32 12.93
N ALA A 72 3.28 0.78 12.52
CA ALA A 72 2.27 0.36 13.49
C ALA A 72 2.87 -0.77 14.35
N ILE A 73 2.75 -0.62 15.67
CA ILE A 73 3.21 -1.60 16.67
C ILE A 73 2.25 -2.79 16.67
#